data_AF-A0A919C3I5-F1
#
_entry.id   AF-A0A919C3I5-F1
#
_cell.length_a   1.000
_cell.length_b   1.000
_cell.length_c   1.000
_cell.angle_alpha   90.00
_cell.angle_beta   90.00
_cell.angle_gamma   90.00
#
_symmetry.space_group_name_H-M   'P 1'
#
loop_
_entity.id
_entity.type
_entity.pdbx_description
1 polymer ?
#
loop_
_entity_poly.entity_id
_entity_poly.type
_entity_poly.pdbx_seq_one_letter_code
_entity_poly.pdbx_strand_id
1 'polypeptide(L)'
;MNLTHPHRQQAPLAVDLPELWSRLRTLPAAARLSALADAVARLAHGGTPMNARRNSAAEAVRAVMVARNLRRVAPTVDTVRTVPVFTDAGPRGARIAVRVNLADVLRLPLAADAETHRAAYDVLRRAFPRAQWQAEEYRYDVRTGRLLLTTPGAAE
;
A
#
# COMPACT_ATOMS: atom_id res chain seq x y z
N MET A 1 42.27 44.98 10.29
CA MET A 1 42.04 44.06 11.43
C MET A 1 40.54 44.07 11.74
N ASN A 2 39.92 42.89 11.62
CA ASN A 2 38.56 42.44 12.00
C ASN A 2 37.38 43.42 12.07
N LEU A 3 36.47 43.29 11.08
CA LEU A 3 35.07 43.69 11.18
C LEU A 3 34.21 42.43 11.43
N THR A 4 33.53 42.43 12.57
CA THR A 4 32.61 41.37 13.02
C THR A 4 31.28 41.49 12.27
N HIS A 5 30.91 40.49 11.46
CA HIS A 5 29.56 40.35 10.90
C HIS A 5 28.61 39.68 11.91
N PRO A 6 27.43 40.24 12.21
CA PRO A 6 26.38 39.50 12.90
C PRO A 6 25.62 38.58 11.93
N HIS A 7 25.64 37.28 12.23
CA HIS A 7 24.81 36.26 11.60
C HIS A 7 23.31 36.60 11.74
N ARG A 8 22.63 36.86 10.62
CA ARG A 8 21.17 36.72 10.54
C ARG A 8 20.82 35.23 10.67
N GLN A 9 20.31 34.83 11.84
CA GLN A 9 19.57 33.59 11.96
C GLN A 9 18.20 33.78 11.28
N GLN A 10 17.99 33.13 10.12
CA GLN A 10 16.65 32.91 9.58
C GLN A 10 16.00 31.78 10.38
N ALA A 11 14.95 32.10 11.12
CA ALA A 11 14.10 31.11 11.78
C ALA A 11 13.34 30.29 10.72
N PRO A 12 13.21 28.96 10.88
CA PRO A 12 12.36 28.16 10.01
C PRO A 12 10.89 28.52 10.26
N LEU A 13 10.15 28.71 9.16
CA LEU A 13 8.71 28.94 9.10
C LEU A 13 7.96 27.87 9.91
N ALA A 14 7.62 28.18 11.16
CA ALA A 14 6.67 27.41 11.94
C ALA A 14 5.29 27.59 11.29
N VAL A 15 4.81 26.56 10.60
CA VAL A 15 3.46 26.54 10.03
C VAL A 15 2.47 26.45 11.19
N ASP A 16 1.65 27.49 11.34
CA ASP A 16 0.62 27.58 12.37
C ASP A 16 -0.58 26.68 12.00
N LEU A 17 -0.57 25.44 12.50
CA LEU A 17 -1.55 24.39 12.22
C LEU A 17 -3.02 24.84 12.46
N PRO A 18 -3.36 25.56 13.54
CA PRO A 18 -4.71 26.12 13.74
C PRO A 18 -5.24 26.99 12.60
N GLU A 19 -4.39 27.82 11.98
CA GLU A 19 -4.79 28.72 10.89
C GLU A 19 -5.05 27.94 9.60
N LEU A 20 -4.23 26.92 9.35
CA LEU A 20 -4.38 26.01 8.22
C LEU A 20 -5.69 25.22 8.28
N TRP A 21 -6.10 24.79 9.48
CA TRP A 21 -7.38 24.09 9.68
C TRP A 21 -8.61 24.98 9.46
N SER A 22 -8.51 26.27 9.79
CA SER A 22 -9.59 27.24 9.58
C SER A 22 -9.83 27.54 8.09
N ARG A 23 -8.74 27.65 7.30
CA ARG A 23 -8.82 27.88 5.84
C ARG A 23 -9.33 26.66 5.05
N LEU A 24 -9.06 25.44 5.51
CA LEU A 24 -9.54 24.23 4.84
C LEU A 24 -11.05 24.02 4.99
N ARG A 25 -11.65 24.54 6.08
CA ARG A 25 -13.10 24.39 6.33
C ARG A 25 -13.98 25.21 5.40
N THR A 26 -13.48 26.24 4.71
CA THR A 26 -14.28 27.03 3.77
C THR A 26 -14.27 26.49 2.34
N LEU A 27 -13.41 25.51 2.04
CA LEU A 27 -13.30 24.92 0.70
C LEU A 27 -14.34 23.81 0.44
N PRO A 28 -14.80 23.63 -0.81
CA PRO A 28 -15.62 22.46 -1.18
C PRO A 28 -14.85 21.14 -0.99
N ALA A 29 -15.57 20.06 -0.67
CA ALA A 29 -14.96 18.79 -0.22
C ALA A 29 -13.88 18.21 -1.17
N ALA A 30 -14.04 18.40 -2.48
CA ALA A 30 -13.06 17.98 -3.48
C ALA A 30 -11.72 18.77 -3.37
N ALA A 31 -11.78 20.06 -3.04
CA ALA A 31 -10.59 20.89 -2.86
C ALA A 31 -9.88 20.60 -1.54
N ARG A 32 -10.61 20.15 -0.50
CA ARG A 32 -10.02 19.74 0.79
C ARG A 32 -9.10 18.53 0.64
N LEU A 33 -9.51 17.52 -0.13
CA LEU A 33 -8.70 16.31 -0.37
C LEU A 33 -7.42 16.63 -1.14
N SER A 34 -7.49 17.49 -2.17
CA SER A 34 -6.30 17.97 -2.88
C SER A 34 -5.37 18.77 -1.97
N ALA A 35 -5.91 19.67 -1.14
CA ALA A 35 -5.07 20.46 -0.23
C ALA A 35 -4.41 19.61 0.88
N LEU A 36 -5.09 18.56 1.35
CA LEU A 36 -4.52 17.61 2.32
C LEU A 36 -3.43 16.74 1.68
N ALA A 37 -3.65 16.28 0.45
CA ALA A 37 -2.63 15.58 -0.34
C ALA A 37 -1.40 16.48 -0.58
N ASP A 38 -1.62 17.76 -0.87
CA ASP A 38 -0.56 18.75 -1.06
C ASP A 38 0.22 19.04 0.23
N ALA A 39 -0.45 19.15 1.37
CA ALA A 39 0.19 19.39 2.67
C ALA A 39 1.05 18.19 3.11
N VAL A 40 0.56 16.97 2.92
CA VAL A 40 1.32 15.73 3.19
C VAL A 40 2.50 15.59 2.23
N ALA A 41 2.31 15.92 0.94
CA ALA A 41 3.39 15.91 -0.05
C ALA A 41 4.46 16.98 0.23
N ARG A 42 4.08 18.14 0.77
CA ARG A 42 5.03 19.18 1.21
C ARG A 42 5.77 18.78 2.48
N LEU A 43 5.18 18.03 3.41
CA LEU A 43 5.90 17.56 4.60
C LEU A 43 6.97 16.50 4.29
N ALA A 44 6.91 15.84 3.13
CA ALA A 44 7.85 14.81 2.71
C ALA A 44 9.00 15.31 1.78
N HIS A 45 9.47 16.57 1.94
CA HIS A 45 10.53 17.24 1.13
C HIS A 45 11.61 16.30 0.54
N GLY A 46 12.13 16.43 -0.68
CA GLY A 46 11.93 17.36 -1.80
C GLY A 46 12.60 16.79 -3.06
N GLY A 47 12.13 17.18 -4.25
CA GLY A 47 12.84 16.91 -5.52
C GLY A 47 12.34 15.75 -6.41
N THR A 48 11.21 15.09 -6.14
CA THR A 48 10.68 14.06 -7.06
C THR A 48 9.91 14.67 -8.24
N PRO A 49 10.10 14.17 -9.48
CA PRO A 49 9.34 14.62 -10.64
C PRO A 49 7.84 14.36 -10.43
N MET A 50 6.99 15.22 -10.97
CA MET A 50 5.53 15.22 -10.73
C MET A 50 4.85 13.87 -11.07
N ASN A 51 5.42 13.10 -12.01
CA ASN A 51 4.97 11.75 -12.34
C ASN A 51 5.25 10.74 -11.21
N ALA A 52 6.41 10.84 -10.53
CA ALA A 52 6.70 10.03 -9.36
C ALA A 52 5.73 10.34 -8.22
N ARG A 53 5.38 11.62 -8.01
CA ARG A 53 4.39 12.03 -6.99
C ARG A 53 2.98 11.52 -7.27
N ARG A 54 2.52 11.62 -8.51
CA ARG A 54 1.21 11.10 -8.94
C ARG A 54 1.14 9.59 -8.79
N ASN A 55 2.22 8.89 -9.15
CA ASN A 55 2.33 7.44 -8.96
C ASN A 55 2.28 7.09 -7.47
N SER A 56 3.03 7.78 -6.61
CA SER A 56 3.00 7.53 -5.16
C SER A 56 1.62 7.79 -4.53
N ALA A 57 0.90 8.84 -4.96
CA ALA A 57 -0.45 9.10 -4.47
C ALA A 57 -1.45 8.00 -4.92
N ALA A 58 -1.40 7.59 -6.18
CA ALA A 58 -2.24 6.51 -6.69
C ALA A 58 -1.94 5.17 -5.98
N GLU A 59 -0.67 4.90 -5.68
CA GLU A 59 -0.24 3.74 -4.90
C GLU A 59 -0.77 3.79 -3.46
N ALA A 60 -0.69 4.95 -2.79
CA ALA A 60 -1.22 5.13 -1.44
C ALA A 60 -2.74 4.94 -1.40
N VAL A 61 -3.47 5.52 -2.36
CA VAL A 61 -4.92 5.33 -2.48
C VAL A 61 -5.26 3.85 -2.71
N ARG A 62 -4.56 3.17 -3.62
CA ARG A 62 -4.73 1.73 -3.85
C ARG A 62 -4.47 0.93 -2.57
N ALA A 63 -3.38 1.22 -1.86
CA ALA A 63 -3.04 0.55 -0.61
C ALA A 63 -4.16 0.67 0.43
N VAL A 64 -4.70 1.88 0.64
CA VAL A 64 -5.81 2.10 1.57
C VAL A 64 -7.07 1.34 1.14
N MET A 65 -7.41 1.37 -0.16
CA MET A 65 -8.59 0.66 -0.68
C MET A 65 -8.45 -0.86 -0.55
N VAL A 66 -7.29 -1.41 -0.89
CA VAL A 66 -7.02 -2.84 -0.77
C VAL A 66 -7.07 -3.27 0.69
N ALA A 67 -6.40 -2.54 1.59
CA ALA A 67 -6.41 -2.83 3.02
C ALA A 67 -7.84 -2.81 3.59
N ARG A 68 -8.65 -1.81 3.22
CA ARG A 68 -10.06 -1.73 3.62
C ARG A 68 -10.86 -2.94 3.13
N ASN A 69 -10.70 -3.34 1.88
CA ASN A 69 -11.43 -4.46 1.31
C ASN A 69 -10.99 -5.80 1.93
N LEU A 70 -9.68 -5.99 2.16
CA LEU A 70 -9.18 -7.17 2.85
C LEU A 70 -9.69 -7.26 4.29
N ARG A 71 -9.73 -6.15 5.03
CA ARG A 71 -10.30 -6.12 6.39
C ARG A 71 -11.80 -6.38 6.44
N ARG A 72 -12.54 -6.14 5.35
CA ARG A 72 -13.95 -6.56 5.24
C ARG A 72 -14.10 -8.06 5.05
N VAL A 73 -13.15 -8.68 4.34
CA VAL A 73 -13.11 -10.13 4.09
C VAL A 73 -12.62 -10.87 5.35
N ALA A 74 -11.55 -10.37 5.98
CA ALA A 74 -10.96 -10.94 7.20
C ALA A 74 -10.49 -9.79 8.11
N PRO A 75 -11.20 -9.48 9.22
CA PRO A 75 -10.93 -8.27 10.03
C PRO A 75 -9.51 -8.14 10.57
N THR A 76 -8.86 -9.24 10.91
CA THR A 76 -7.54 -9.29 11.54
C THR A 76 -6.39 -9.54 10.56
N VAL A 77 -6.67 -9.55 9.24
CA VAL A 77 -5.64 -9.84 8.24
C VAL A 77 -4.58 -8.74 8.17
N ASP A 78 -3.32 -9.16 8.21
CA ASP A 78 -2.15 -8.29 8.08
C ASP A 78 -1.25 -8.69 6.91
N THR A 79 -1.20 -9.98 6.59
CA THR A 79 -0.46 -10.49 5.43
C THR A 79 -1.33 -11.43 4.60
N VAL A 80 -1.22 -11.33 3.27
CA VAL A 80 -1.82 -12.28 2.32
C VAL A 80 -0.72 -12.86 1.45
N ARG A 81 -0.56 -14.18 1.45
CA ARG A 81 0.40 -14.89 0.61
C ARG A 81 -0.33 -15.69 -0.47
N THR A 82 0.06 -15.51 -1.73
CA THR A 82 -0.47 -16.24 -2.88
C THR A 82 0.61 -17.15 -3.45
N VAL A 83 0.33 -18.44 -3.52
CA VAL A 83 1.28 -19.47 -3.97
C VAL A 83 0.68 -20.21 -5.16
N PRO A 84 1.35 -20.24 -6.33
CA PRO A 84 0.91 -21.09 -7.42
C PRO A 84 1.07 -22.56 -7.04
N VAL A 85 0.04 -23.35 -7.30
CA VAL A 85 0.01 -24.79 -7.06
C VAL A 85 -0.23 -25.48 -8.39
N PHE A 86 0.75 -26.25 -8.83
CA PHE A 86 0.64 -27.09 -10.01
C PHE A 86 -0.05 -28.40 -9.60
N THR A 87 -1.20 -28.66 -10.21
CA THR A 87 -1.92 -29.93 -10.06
C THR A 87 -1.66 -30.79 -11.30
N ASP A 88 -1.77 -32.11 -11.13
CA ASP A 88 -1.34 -33.11 -12.10
C ASP A 88 -1.72 -32.77 -13.55
N ALA A 89 -0.79 -33.08 -14.45
CA ALA A 89 -0.99 -32.90 -15.88
C ALA A 89 -1.97 -33.95 -16.40
N GLY A 90 -3.23 -33.54 -16.58
CA GLY A 90 -4.18 -34.30 -17.39
C GLY A 90 -3.83 -34.23 -18.88
N PRO A 91 -4.64 -34.84 -19.77
CA PRO A 91 -4.44 -34.74 -21.22
C PRO A 91 -4.49 -33.32 -21.80
N ARG A 92 -4.82 -32.32 -20.98
CA ARG A 92 -4.82 -30.88 -21.31
C ARG A 92 -3.65 -30.11 -20.69
N GLY A 93 -2.66 -30.78 -20.09
CA GLY A 93 -1.52 -30.18 -19.40
C GLY A 93 -1.75 -29.93 -17.90
N ALA A 94 -0.72 -29.40 -17.23
CA ALA A 94 -0.76 -29.08 -15.80
C ALA A 94 -1.84 -28.03 -15.52
N ARG A 95 -2.69 -28.30 -14.53
CA ARG A 95 -3.68 -27.34 -14.06
C ARG A 95 -3.04 -26.47 -12.99
N ILE A 96 -3.04 -25.16 -13.18
CA ILE A 96 -2.47 -24.21 -12.22
C ILE A 96 -3.60 -23.64 -11.36
N ALA A 97 -3.52 -23.86 -10.05
CA ALA A 97 -4.35 -23.21 -9.04
C ALA A 97 -3.51 -22.19 -8.25
N VAL A 98 -4.17 -21.26 -7.56
CA VAL A 98 -3.49 -20.35 -6.62
C VAL A 98 -4.01 -20.63 -5.22
N ARG A 99 -3.13 -21.05 -4.32
CA ARG A 99 -3.41 -21.17 -2.90
C ARG A 99 -3.20 -19.82 -2.24
N VAL A 100 -4.14 -19.42 -1.40
CA VAL A 100 -4.05 -18.20 -0.59
C VAL A 100 -3.87 -18.60 0.87
N ASN A 101 -2.94 -17.96 1.56
CA ASN A 101 -2.82 -18.05 3.01
C ASN A 101 -2.97 -16.63 3.59
N LEU A 102 -3.86 -16.49 4.57
CA LEU A 102 -4.06 -15.25 5.31
C LEU A 102 -3.34 -15.38 6.65
N ALA A 103 -2.68 -14.31 7.09
CA ALA A 103 -2.04 -14.27 8.39
C ALA A 103 -2.34 -12.96 9.13
N ASP A 104 -2.38 -13.04 10.45
CA ASP A 104 -2.53 -11.89 11.32
C ASP A 104 -1.20 -11.14 11.52
N VAL A 105 -1.25 -10.12 12.39
CA VAL A 105 -0.08 -9.29 12.74
C VAL A 105 1.06 -10.08 13.41
N LEU A 106 0.73 -11.21 14.05
CA LEU A 106 1.70 -12.12 14.67
C LEU A 106 2.23 -13.16 13.66
N ARG A 107 1.85 -13.03 12.37
CA ARG A 107 2.14 -13.98 11.29
C ARG A 107 1.52 -15.36 11.52
N LEU A 108 0.51 -15.47 12.39
CA LEU A 108 -0.20 -16.71 12.60
C LEU A 108 -1.23 -16.91 11.48
N PRO A 109 -1.35 -18.13 10.93
CA PRO A 109 -2.37 -18.42 9.93
C PRO A 109 -3.77 -18.12 10.47
N LEU A 110 -4.56 -17.39 9.70
CA LEU A 110 -5.96 -17.17 10.00
C LEU A 110 -6.77 -18.38 9.52
N ALA A 111 -7.59 -18.94 10.41
CA ALA A 111 -8.60 -19.91 10.02
C ALA A 111 -9.68 -19.19 9.20
N ALA A 112 -9.73 -19.48 7.91
CA ALA A 112 -10.66 -18.87 6.96
C ALA A 112 -11.22 -19.94 6.01
N ASP A 113 -12.47 -19.78 5.61
CA ASP A 113 -13.10 -20.68 4.65
C ASP A 113 -12.61 -20.42 3.21
N ALA A 114 -13.01 -21.28 2.28
CA ALA A 114 -12.62 -21.18 0.87
C ALA A 114 -13.16 -19.89 0.21
N GLU A 115 -14.33 -19.39 0.63
CA GLU A 115 -14.91 -18.17 0.08
C GLU A 115 -14.08 -16.94 0.47
N THR A 116 -13.67 -16.86 1.74
CA THR A 116 -12.80 -15.81 2.28
C THR A 116 -11.46 -15.79 1.55
N HIS A 117 -10.83 -16.95 1.35
CA HIS A 117 -9.60 -17.06 0.57
C HIS A 117 -9.77 -16.57 -0.88
N ARG A 118 -10.87 -16.96 -1.53
CA ARG A 118 -11.18 -16.54 -2.90
C ARG A 118 -11.44 -15.03 -2.98
N ALA A 119 -12.20 -14.48 -2.04
CA ALA A 119 -12.49 -13.05 -1.98
C ALA A 119 -11.22 -12.23 -1.78
N ALA A 120 -10.32 -12.66 -0.89
CA ALA A 120 -9.02 -12.03 -0.68
C ALA A 120 -8.16 -12.08 -1.96
N TYR A 121 -8.13 -13.22 -2.65
CA TYR A 121 -7.46 -13.33 -3.94
C TYR A 121 -8.01 -12.35 -4.98
N ASP A 122 -9.34 -12.27 -5.12
CA ASP A 122 -9.97 -11.40 -6.11
C ASP A 122 -9.76 -9.91 -5.79
N VAL A 123 -9.64 -9.53 -4.52
CA VAL A 123 -9.22 -8.17 -4.14
C VAL A 123 -7.82 -7.87 -4.66
N LEU A 124 -6.85 -8.77 -4.44
CA LEU A 124 -5.47 -8.57 -4.90
C LEU A 124 -5.35 -8.60 -6.42
N ARG A 125 -6.00 -9.57 -7.08
CA ARG A 125 -5.97 -9.73 -8.54
C ARG A 125 -6.50 -8.50 -9.27
N ARG A 126 -7.55 -7.87 -8.74
CA ARG A 126 -8.09 -6.61 -9.30
C ARG A 126 -7.17 -5.42 -9.05
N ALA A 127 -6.49 -5.36 -7.90
CA ALA A 127 -5.60 -4.27 -7.56
C ALA A 127 -4.25 -4.32 -8.31
N PHE A 128 -3.78 -5.52 -8.65
CA PHE A 128 -2.51 -5.75 -9.35
C PHE A 128 -2.73 -6.62 -10.59
N PRO A 129 -3.35 -6.08 -11.66
CA PRO A 129 -3.68 -6.86 -12.86
C PRO A 129 -2.46 -7.31 -13.67
N ARG A 130 -1.28 -6.73 -13.40
CA ARG A 130 -0.01 -7.08 -14.08
C ARG A 130 0.83 -8.13 -13.33
N ALA A 131 0.40 -8.56 -12.14
CA ALA A 131 1.11 -9.59 -11.39
C ALA A 131 0.89 -10.97 -12.02
N GLN A 132 1.94 -11.79 -12.04
CA GLN A 132 1.96 -13.10 -12.67
C GLN A 132 1.49 -14.19 -11.68
N TRP A 133 0.25 -14.08 -11.21
CA TRP A 133 -0.31 -14.90 -10.12
C TRP A 133 -0.22 -16.42 -10.30
N GLN A 134 -0.10 -16.89 -11.55
CA GLN A 134 -0.04 -18.32 -11.89
C GLN A 134 1.39 -18.85 -11.99
N ALA A 135 2.39 -17.97 -12.11
CA ALA A 135 3.79 -18.35 -12.26
C ALA A 135 4.60 -18.05 -10.99
N GLU A 136 4.20 -17.01 -10.26
CA GLU A 136 4.99 -16.42 -9.20
C GLU A 136 4.28 -16.43 -7.87
N GLU A 137 5.07 -16.55 -6.80
CA GLU A 137 4.57 -16.39 -5.44
C GLU A 137 4.64 -14.92 -5.02
N TYR A 138 3.58 -14.43 -4.37
CA TYR A 138 3.55 -13.07 -3.86
C TYR A 138 3.14 -13.03 -2.39
N ARG A 139 3.68 -12.04 -1.69
CA ARG A 139 3.26 -11.62 -0.35
C ARG A 139 2.78 -10.17 -0.40
N TYR A 140 1.54 -9.96 -0.02
CA TYR A 140 0.98 -8.63 0.21
C TYR A 140 0.99 -8.30 1.70
N ASP A 141 1.62 -7.18 2.05
CA ASP A 141 1.60 -6.60 3.39
C ASP A 141 0.49 -5.53 3.45
N VAL A 142 -0.54 -5.79 4.26
CA VAL A 142 -1.74 -4.96 4.36
C VAL A 142 -1.44 -3.59 4.97
N ARG A 143 -0.46 -3.53 5.88
CA ARG A 143 -0.09 -2.32 6.61
C ARG A 143 0.66 -1.33 5.72
N THR A 144 1.55 -1.84 4.87
CA THR A 144 2.40 -1.02 3.98
C THR A 144 1.84 -0.91 2.56
N GLY A 145 0.89 -1.77 2.21
CA GLY A 145 0.30 -1.83 0.87
C GLY A 145 1.23 -2.41 -0.21
N ARG A 146 2.34 -3.03 0.21
CA ARG A 146 3.36 -3.56 -0.70
C ARG A 146 3.03 -4.98 -1.13
N LEU A 147 3.07 -5.22 -2.44
CA LEU A 147 3.07 -6.56 -3.02
C LEU A 147 4.53 -6.92 -3.35
N LEU A 148 5.05 -7.94 -2.67
CA LEU A 148 6.41 -8.41 -2.83
C LEU A 148 6.38 -9.73 -3.57
N LEU A 149 7.20 -9.85 -4.61
CA LEU A 149 7.53 -11.14 -5.20
C LEU A 149 8.34 -11.92 -4.17
N THR A 150 7.86 -13.09 -3.79
CA THR A 150 8.57 -13.98 -2.87
C THR A 150 9.15 -15.11 -3.69
N THR A 151 10.45 -15.36 -3.56
CA THR A 151 11.07 -16.49 -4.25
C THR A 151 10.57 -17.78 -3.62
N PRO A 152 10.05 -18.75 -4.40
CA PRO A 152 9.66 -20.04 -3.86
C PRO A 152 10.92 -20.72 -3.31
N GLY A 153 11.00 -20.88 -1.99
CA GLY A 153 12.16 -21.48 -1.31
C GLY A 153 12.69 -20.72 -0.09
N ALA A 154 12.28 -19.48 0.15
CA ALA A 154 12.57 -18.80 1.42
C ALA A 154 11.58 -19.26 2.51
N ALA A 155 11.66 -20.53 2.89
CA ALA A 155 11.15 -20.99 4.16
C ALA A 155 12.15 -20.55 5.24
N GLU A 156 11.70 -19.70 6.17
CA GLU A 156 12.19 -19.74 7.56
C GLU A 156 11.55 -20.96 8.24
#